data_AF-A0A395CRL9-F1
#
_entry.id   AF-A0A395CRL9-F1
#
_cell.length_a   1.000
_cell.length_b   1.000
_cell.length_c   1.000
_cell.angle_alpha   90.00
_cell.angle_beta   90.00
_cell.angle_gamma   90.00
#
_symmetry.space_group_name_H-M   'P 1'
#
loop_
_entity.id
_entity.type
_entity.pdbx_description
1 polymer ?
#
loop_
_entity_poly.entity_id
_entity_poly.type
_entity_poly.pdbx_seq_one_letter_code
_entity_poly.pdbx_strand_id
1 'polypeptide(L)'
;SDHTAYFVRLPTQPIAAKERKMVSITDRNAIVVDESAVDSTDPDNDIVQANIDFLNDLLAQYIRFDEMSQEALRSYEVDYYLTQMNNGGFPQFVLNSRWHGDSVRLIREGLAAIGAERHLALFEEGVRLVASLGEARLKNFLATTAHDYGKSAERAALEAIDDRFFALDQTENLRSLNRAWLRAHPALAPASAERMAAEVRRRGEQLPDRAARIAAAEAAAPRYIKLIRALVAEAGQRLDRVTAGDPTREFAGAPTIAWYFLTDQGLFHMVDAGGKAIMFRGRSTTDRVCEIDAP
;
A
#
# COMPACT_ATOMS: atom_id res chain seq x y z
N SER A 1 57.01 -7.10 -52.34
CA SER A 1 55.67 -7.70 -52.32
C SER A 1 54.89 -7.06 -51.19
N ASP A 2 54.31 -5.90 -51.48
CA ASP A 2 53.49 -5.11 -50.56
C ASP A 2 52.02 -5.49 -50.77
N HIS A 3 51.36 -5.96 -49.73
CA HIS A 3 49.90 -6.06 -49.67
C HIS A 3 49.40 -5.38 -48.40
N THR A 4 49.04 -4.11 -48.58
CA THR A 4 48.30 -3.30 -47.61
C THR A 4 46.82 -3.73 -47.65
N ALA A 5 46.30 -4.23 -46.53
CA ALA A 5 44.90 -4.61 -46.40
C ALA A 5 44.01 -3.37 -46.19
N TYR A 6 42.98 -3.25 -47.02
CA TYR A 6 41.94 -2.21 -46.92
C TYR A 6 40.97 -2.53 -45.78
N PHE A 7 40.95 -1.70 -44.74
CA PHE A 7 39.85 -1.69 -43.75
C PHE A 7 38.75 -0.75 -44.24
N VAL A 8 37.60 -1.30 -44.64
CA VAL A 8 36.37 -0.54 -44.88
C VAL A 8 35.66 -0.33 -43.54
N ARG A 9 35.62 0.92 -43.07
CA ARG A 9 34.86 1.32 -41.88
C ARG A 9 33.41 1.54 -42.30
N LEU A 10 32.51 0.65 -41.89
CA LEU A 10 31.07 0.87 -42.06
C LEU A 10 30.61 1.95 -41.07
N PRO A 11 29.78 2.92 -41.49
CA PRO A 11 29.25 3.94 -40.58
C PRO A 11 28.18 3.33 -39.67
N THR A 12 28.40 3.41 -38.35
CA THR A 12 27.37 3.17 -37.34
C THR A 12 26.37 4.32 -37.38
N GLN A 13 25.17 4.08 -37.89
CA GLN A 13 24.06 5.01 -37.70
C GLN A 13 23.60 4.97 -36.23
N PRO A 14 23.43 6.13 -35.56
CA PRO A 14 22.81 6.15 -34.24
C PRO A 14 21.34 5.75 -34.38
N ILE A 15 20.92 4.78 -33.57
CA ILE A 15 19.51 4.40 -33.44
C ILE A 15 18.80 5.63 -32.86
N ALA A 16 17.91 6.25 -33.65
CA ALA A 16 17.11 7.37 -33.19
C ALA A 16 16.25 6.92 -31.99
N ALA A 17 16.50 7.51 -30.82
CA ALA A 17 15.61 7.39 -29.69
C ALA A 17 14.23 7.92 -30.12
N LYS A 18 13.22 7.05 -30.15
CA LYS A 18 11.83 7.45 -30.37
C LYS A 18 11.50 8.53 -29.34
N GLU A 19 11.18 9.75 -29.79
CA GLU A 19 10.62 10.79 -28.92
C GLU A 19 9.41 10.20 -28.19
N ARG A 20 9.54 9.99 -26.87
CA ARG A 20 8.40 9.65 -26.02
C ARG A 20 7.49 10.87 -26.00
N LYS A 21 6.26 10.72 -26.47
CA LYS A 21 5.23 11.75 -26.30
C LYS A 21 5.09 11.99 -24.79
N MET A 22 5.45 13.19 -24.33
CA MET A 22 5.40 13.53 -22.91
C MET A 22 3.94 13.52 -22.46
N VAL A 23 3.60 12.57 -21.59
CA VAL A 23 2.26 12.47 -21.00
C VAL A 23 2.12 13.56 -19.94
N SER A 24 1.01 14.28 -19.97
CA SER A 24 0.74 15.31 -18.98
C SER A 24 0.43 14.68 -17.63
N ILE A 25 0.99 15.22 -16.56
CA ILE A 25 0.69 14.77 -15.18
C ILE A 25 -0.79 15.03 -14.80
N THR A 26 -1.46 15.92 -15.52
CA THR A 26 -2.89 16.21 -15.36
C THR A 26 -3.79 15.18 -16.03
N ASP A 27 -3.23 14.29 -16.85
CA ASP A 27 -3.98 13.17 -17.42
C ASP A 27 -4.35 12.19 -16.30
N ARG A 28 -5.62 11.81 -16.23
CA ARG A 28 -6.12 10.83 -15.26
C ARG A 28 -5.41 9.49 -15.39
N ASN A 29 -5.00 9.12 -16.60
CA ASN A 29 -4.34 7.86 -16.91
C ASN A 29 -2.81 7.92 -16.77
N ALA A 30 -2.23 9.09 -16.47
CA ALA A 30 -0.80 9.20 -16.25
C ALA A 30 -0.34 8.36 -15.06
N ILE A 31 0.81 7.72 -15.21
CA ILE A 31 1.56 7.14 -14.09
C ILE A 31 2.54 8.23 -13.65
N VAL A 32 2.16 8.97 -12.61
CA VAL A 32 2.96 10.08 -12.10
C VAL A 32 3.93 9.53 -11.06
N VAL A 33 5.21 9.84 -11.24
CA VAL A 33 6.29 9.46 -10.32
C VAL A 33 7.24 10.64 -10.15
N ASP A 34 7.97 10.66 -9.03
CA ASP A 34 9.06 11.61 -8.85
C ASP A 34 10.14 11.36 -9.92
N GLU A 35 10.58 12.44 -10.58
CA GLU A 35 11.56 12.36 -11.67
C GLU A 35 12.91 11.78 -11.22
N SER A 36 13.30 11.99 -9.96
CA SER A 36 14.53 11.41 -9.40
C SER A 36 14.46 9.89 -9.25
N ALA A 37 13.25 9.32 -9.12
CA ALA A 37 13.05 7.88 -8.96
C ALA A 37 13.14 7.10 -10.29
N VAL A 38 13.01 7.79 -11.43
CA VAL A 38 12.97 7.15 -12.76
C VAL A 38 14.22 6.31 -13.01
N ASP A 39 15.40 6.90 -12.79
CA ASP A 39 16.69 6.25 -13.01
C ASP A 39 17.38 5.81 -11.71
N SER A 40 16.72 6.00 -10.56
CA SER A 40 17.25 5.63 -9.25
C SER A 40 17.55 4.12 -9.15
N THR A 41 18.69 3.80 -8.54
CA THR A 41 19.04 2.43 -8.15
C THR A 41 18.85 2.19 -6.66
N ASP A 42 18.47 3.22 -5.90
CA ASP A 42 18.18 3.13 -4.48
C ASP A 42 16.90 2.34 -4.27
N PRO A 43 16.94 1.21 -3.52
CA PRO A 43 15.73 0.47 -3.18
C PRO A 43 14.67 1.32 -2.47
N ASP A 44 15.07 2.27 -1.62
CA ASP A 44 14.13 3.09 -0.84
C ASP A 44 13.55 4.26 -1.64
N ASN A 45 14.12 4.52 -2.83
CA ASN A 45 13.78 5.66 -3.68
C ASN A 45 13.57 5.19 -5.13
N ASP A 46 12.98 4.02 -5.31
CA ASP A 46 12.71 3.46 -6.62
C ASP A 46 11.37 3.91 -7.20
N ILE A 47 11.20 3.72 -8.51
CA ILE A 47 10.01 4.13 -9.25
C ILE A 47 8.71 3.45 -8.77
N VAL A 48 8.80 2.25 -8.16
CA VAL A 48 7.62 1.56 -7.61
C VAL A 48 7.17 2.30 -6.35
N GLN A 49 8.10 2.62 -5.44
CA GLN A 49 7.83 3.42 -4.25
C GLN A 49 7.29 4.81 -4.62
N ALA A 50 7.88 5.49 -5.61
CA ALA A 50 7.40 6.79 -6.06
C ALA A 50 5.96 6.75 -6.63
N ASN A 51 5.60 5.67 -7.34
CA ASN A 51 4.21 5.45 -7.78
C ASN A 51 3.27 5.22 -6.58
N ILE A 52 3.72 4.45 -5.59
CA ILE A 52 2.97 4.18 -4.35
C ILE A 52 2.70 5.48 -3.59
N ASP A 53 3.72 6.30 -3.41
CA ASP A 53 3.62 7.56 -2.66
C ASP A 53 2.62 8.51 -3.33
N PHE A 54 2.69 8.67 -4.64
CA PHE A 54 1.74 9.51 -5.37
C PHE A 54 0.29 9.00 -5.24
N LEU A 55 0.06 7.69 -5.37
CA LEU A 55 -1.28 7.13 -5.22
C LEU A 55 -1.80 7.24 -3.79
N ASN A 56 -0.94 7.04 -2.78
CA ASN A 56 -1.30 7.25 -1.37
C ASN A 56 -1.66 8.71 -1.09
N ASP A 57 -0.97 9.67 -1.71
CA ASP A 57 -1.31 11.09 -1.63
C ASP A 57 -2.69 11.39 -2.24
N LEU A 58 -3.05 10.74 -3.36
CA LEU A 58 -4.40 10.83 -3.92
C LEU A 58 -5.46 10.22 -2.99
N LEU A 59 -5.18 9.06 -2.39
CA LEU A 59 -6.06 8.42 -1.41
C LEU A 59 -6.26 9.31 -0.18
N ALA A 60 -5.22 10.01 0.28
CA ALA A 60 -5.30 10.98 1.37
C ALA A 60 -6.20 12.19 1.01
N GLN A 61 -6.41 12.45 -0.28
CA GLN A 61 -7.41 13.42 -0.78
C GLN A 61 -8.81 12.84 -0.99
N TYR A 62 -9.06 11.60 -0.59
CA TYR A 62 -10.33 10.88 -0.76
C TYR A 62 -10.70 10.60 -2.23
N ILE A 63 -9.71 10.60 -3.11
CA ILE A 63 -9.86 10.12 -4.49
C ILE A 63 -9.97 8.59 -4.44
N ARG A 64 -10.91 8.01 -5.17
CA ARG A 64 -11.17 6.56 -5.21
C ARG A 64 -10.37 5.89 -6.31
N PHE A 65 -10.20 4.57 -6.22
CA PHE A 65 -9.43 3.78 -7.18
C PHE A 65 -9.96 3.91 -8.61
N ASP A 66 -11.28 3.94 -8.80
CA ASP A 66 -11.88 4.11 -10.12
C ASP A 66 -11.54 5.47 -10.72
N GLU A 67 -11.22 6.49 -9.92
CA GLU A 67 -10.85 7.85 -10.34
C GLU A 67 -9.34 8.02 -10.65
N MET A 68 -8.53 6.98 -10.47
CA MET A 68 -7.07 7.01 -10.69
C MET A 68 -6.66 6.26 -11.97
N SER A 69 -5.38 6.38 -12.33
CA SER A 69 -4.78 5.61 -13.43
C SER A 69 -4.82 4.13 -13.08
N GLN A 70 -5.48 3.33 -13.93
CA GLN A 70 -5.56 1.89 -13.75
C GLN A 70 -4.19 1.21 -13.92
N GLU A 71 -3.31 1.79 -14.76
CA GLU A 71 -1.95 1.28 -14.93
C GLU A 71 -1.10 1.52 -13.67
N ALA A 72 -1.23 2.70 -13.06
CA ALA A 72 -0.58 3.00 -11.78
C ALA A 72 -1.07 2.07 -10.66
N LEU A 73 -2.39 1.83 -10.61
CA LEU A 73 -3.01 0.93 -9.64
C LEU A 73 -2.61 -0.54 -9.81
N ARG A 74 -2.39 -1.02 -11.04
CA ARG A 74 -1.86 -2.37 -11.28
C ARG A 74 -0.48 -2.54 -10.64
N SER A 75 0.42 -1.59 -10.86
CA SER A 75 1.73 -1.59 -10.20
C SER A 75 1.60 -1.53 -8.68
N TYR A 76 0.72 -0.67 -8.16
CA TYR A 76 0.47 -0.51 -6.72
C TYR A 76 0.00 -1.81 -6.09
N GLU A 77 -0.99 -2.48 -6.70
CA GLU A 77 -1.60 -3.69 -6.17
C GLU A 77 -0.67 -4.91 -6.27
N VAL A 78 0.20 -4.97 -7.29
CA VAL A 78 1.28 -5.98 -7.35
C VAL A 78 2.26 -5.81 -6.18
N ASP A 79 2.67 -4.58 -5.88
CA ASP A 79 3.56 -4.32 -4.73
C ASP A 79 2.85 -4.59 -3.40
N TYR A 80 1.59 -4.19 -3.27
CA TYR A 80 0.76 -4.53 -2.11
C TYR A 80 0.68 -6.04 -1.91
N TYR A 81 0.42 -6.82 -2.97
CA TYR A 81 0.42 -8.27 -2.92
C TYR A 81 1.77 -8.83 -2.45
N LEU A 82 2.87 -8.41 -3.06
CA LEU A 82 4.23 -8.81 -2.65
C LEU A 82 4.49 -8.49 -1.17
N THR A 83 4.11 -7.30 -0.72
CA THR A 83 4.23 -6.87 0.68
C THR A 83 3.41 -7.76 1.63
N GLN A 84 2.18 -8.10 1.26
CA GLN A 84 1.36 -9.01 2.09
C GLN A 84 1.96 -10.42 2.15
N MET A 85 2.44 -10.95 1.02
CA MET A 85 3.13 -12.24 0.97
C MET A 85 4.35 -12.24 1.90
N ASN A 86 5.20 -11.21 1.84
CA ASN A 86 6.39 -11.10 2.69
C ASN A 86 6.07 -10.96 4.18
N ASN A 87 4.98 -10.28 4.53
CA ASN A 87 4.64 -10.03 5.93
C ASN A 87 3.93 -11.21 6.60
N GLY A 88 3.12 -11.97 5.87
CA GLY A 88 2.34 -13.06 6.46
C GLY A 88 1.69 -14.01 5.46
N GLY A 89 2.25 -14.11 4.25
CA GLY A 89 1.81 -15.05 3.23
C GLY A 89 0.47 -14.71 2.58
N PHE A 90 -0.03 -15.66 1.80
CA PHE A 90 -1.30 -15.52 1.11
C PHE A 90 -2.51 -15.32 2.04
N PRO A 91 -2.61 -15.96 3.23
CA PRO A 91 -3.72 -15.71 4.13
C PRO A 91 -3.77 -14.27 4.62
N GLN A 92 -2.61 -13.64 4.83
CA GLN A 92 -2.56 -12.23 5.24
C GLN A 92 -3.03 -11.32 4.11
N PHE A 93 -2.68 -11.62 2.86
CA PHE A 93 -3.23 -10.93 1.71
C PHE A 93 -4.76 -11.02 1.67
N VAL A 94 -5.32 -12.22 1.81
CA VAL A 94 -6.78 -12.43 1.84
C VAL A 94 -7.45 -11.61 2.95
N LEU A 95 -6.88 -11.66 4.16
CA LEU A 95 -7.42 -10.94 5.31
C LEU A 95 -7.36 -9.42 5.14
N ASN A 96 -6.18 -8.88 4.77
CA ASN A 96 -5.94 -7.44 4.73
C ASN A 96 -6.62 -6.76 3.54
N SER A 97 -6.73 -7.45 2.40
CA SER A 97 -7.49 -6.96 1.24
C SER A 97 -9.00 -7.10 1.42
N ARG A 98 -9.44 -7.77 2.49
CA ARG A 98 -10.84 -8.19 2.68
C ARG A 98 -11.40 -9.00 1.51
N TRP A 99 -10.51 -9.63 0.74
CA TRP A 99 -10.82 -10.29 -0.52
C TRP A 99 -11.62 -9.41 -1.50
N HIS A 100 -11.28 -8.12 -1.55
CA HIS A 100 -11.98 -7.15 -2.40
C HIS A 100 -11.75 -7.45 -3.89
N GLY A 101 -12.84 -7.45 -4.66
CA GLY A 101 -12.82 -7.86 -6.07
C GLY A 101 -11.90 -7.00 -6.95
N ASP A 102 -11.84 -5.69 -6.71
CA ASP A 102 -10.93 -4.81 -7.47
C ASP A 102 -9.46 -5.09 -7.21
N SER A 103 -9.06 -5.37 -5.96
CA SER A 103 -7.67 -5.72 -5.66
C SER A 103 -7.29 -7.04 -6.34
N VAL A 104 -8.15 -8.07 -6.26
CA VAL A 104 -7.91 -9.35 -6.96
C VAL A 104 -7.80 -9.15 -8.47
N ARG A 105 -8.65 -8.30 -9.05
CA ARG A 105 -8.62 -7.98 -10.49
C ARG A 105 -7.34 -7.24 -10.86
N LEU A 106 -6.97 -6.19 -10.12
CA LEU A 106 -5.80 -5.36 -10.39
C LEU A 106 -4.49 -6.15 -10.22
N ILE A 107 -4.40 -7.05 -9.25
CA ILE A 107 -3.26 -7.96 -9.09
C ILE A 107 -3.16 -8.89 -10.29
N ARG A 108 -4.26 -9.54 -10.70
CA ARG A 108 -4.28 -10.42 -11.88
C ARG A 108 -3.82 -9.68 -13.15
N GLU A 109 -4.40 -8.51 -13.41
CA GLU A 109 -4.04 -7.68 -14.56
C GLU A 109 -2.59 -7.19 -14.48
N GLY A 110 -2.12 -6.81 -13.29
CA GLY A 110 -0.76 -6.34 -13.05
C GLY A 110 0.29 -7.43 -13.24
N LEU A 111 0.08 -8.63 -12.67
CA LEU A 111 0.96 -9.78 -12.88
C LEU A 111 1.08 -10.14 -14.36
N ALA A 112 -0.03 -10.08 -15.10
CA ALA A 112 -0.02 -10.27 -16.55
C ALA A 112 0.76 -9.15 -17.27
N ALA A 113 0.54 -7.88 -16.90
CA ALA A 113 1.16 -6.73 -17.55
C ALA A 113 2.69 -6.69 -17.37
N ILE A 114 3.20 -7.10 -16.20
CA ILE A 114 4.64 -7.15 -15.93
C ILE A 114 5.31 -8.44 -16.45
N GLY A 115 4.56 -9.36 -17.05
CA GLY A 115 5.06 -10.62 -17.59
C GLY A 115 5.40 -11.68 -16.52
N ALA A 116 4.82 -11.59 -15.33
CA ALA A 116 5.05 -12.56 -14.25
C ALA A 116 4.12 -13.78 -14.39
N GLU A 117 4.32 -14.56 -15.45
CA GLU A 117 3.42 -15.65 -15.85
C GLU A 117 3.30 -16.76 -14.79
N ARG A 118 4.41 -17.10 -14.10
CA ARG A 118 4.39 -18.16 -13.08
C ARG A 118 3.72 -17.68 -11.79
N HIS A 119 3.98 -16.44 -11.38
CA HIS A 119 3.25 -15.84 -10.26
C HIS A 119 1.77 -15.67 -10.58
N LEU A 120 1.39 -15.30 -11.81
CA LEU A 120 -0.01 -15.24 -12.22
C LEU A 120 -0.69 -16.62 -12.09
N ALA A 121 -0.05 -17.68 -12.58
CA ALA A 121 -0.58 -19.04 -12.44
C ALA A 121 -0.77 -19.45 -10.97
N LEU A 122 0.22 -19.15 -10.11
CA LEU A 122 0.14 -19.43 -8.67
C LEU A 122 -0.93 -18.57 -7.98
N PHE A 123 -1.08 -17.30 -8.37
CA PHE A 123 -2.13 -16.43 -7.85
C PHE A 123 -3.51 -17.00 -8.16
N GLU A 124 -3.74 -17.50 -9.38
CA GLU A 124 -5.00 -18.17 -9.74
C GLU A 124 -5.25 -19.45 -8.93
N GLU A 125 -4.21 -20.19 -8.53
CA GLU A 125 -4.36 -21.28 -7.56
C GLU A 125 -4.84 -20.75 -6.20
N GLY A 126 -4.26 -19.66 -5.71
CA GLY A 126 -4.72 -18.98 -4.50
C GLY A 126 -6.17 -18.52 -4.59
N VAL A 127 -6.59 -17.95 -5.71
CA VAL A 127 -7.99 -17.57 -5.96
C VAL A 127 -8.92 -18.79 -5.86
N ARG A 128 -8.51 -19.95 -6.41
CA ARG A 128 -9.27 -21.20 -6.29
C ARG A 128 -9.32 -21.71 -4.85
N LEU A 129 -8.25 -21.57 -4.07
CA LEU A 129 -8.23 -21.91 -2.65
C LEU A 129 -9.26 -21.09 -1.87
N VAL A 130 -9.30 -19.77 -2.07
CA VAL A 130 -10.32 -18.92 -1.41
C VAL A 130 -11.73 -19.32 -1.84
N ALA A 131 -11.95 -19.56 -3.13
CA ALA A 131 -13.25 -20.04 -3.61
C ALA A 131 -13.68 -21.36 -2.95
N SER A 132 -12.73 -22.28 -2.71
CA SER A 132 -12.98 -23.58 -2.06
C SER A 132 -13.38 -23.48 -0.59
N LEU A 133 -13.10 -22.35 0.09
CA LEU A 133 -13.57 -22.13 1.45
C LEU A 133 -15.11 -22.01 1.48
N GLY A 134 -15.70 -21.45 0.43
CA GLY A 134 -17.10 -21.04 0.42
C GLY A 134 -17.36 -19.78 1.24
N GLU A 135 -18.50 -19.13 0.98
CA GLU A 135 -18.82 -17.80 1.51
C GLU A 135 -18.83 -17.74 3.05
N ALA A 136 -19.45 -18.73 3.71
CA ALA A 136 -19.57 -18.73 5.17
C ALA A 136 -18.21 -18.81 5.87
N ARG A 137 -17.31 -19.67 5.38
CA ARG A 137 -15.97 -19.82 5.97
C ARG A 137 -15.08 -18.63 5.65
N LEU A 138 -15.15 -18.10 4.43
CA LEU A 138 -14.45 -16.87 4.07
C LEU A 138 -14.90 -15.71 4.96
N LYS A 139 -16.22 -15.52 5.16
CA LYS A 139 -16.74 -14.48 6.04
C LYS A 139 -16.23 -14.61 7.48
N ASN A 140 -16.20 -15.84 8.01
CA ASN A 140 -15.64 -16.10 9.34
C ASN A 140 -14.13 -15.81 9.38
N PHE A 141 -13.37 -16.21 8.36
CA PHE A 141 -11.95 -15.92 8.26
C PHE A 141 -11.67 -14.41 8.20
N LEU A 142 -12.46 -13.66 7.44
CA LEU A 142 -12.32 -12.20 7.36
C LEU A 142 -12.70 -11.48 8.66
N ALA A 143 -13.47 -12.13 9.54
CA ALA A 143 -13.84 -11.62 10.86
C ALA A 143 -12.87 -12.05 11.99
N THR A 144 -11.82 -12.81 11.67
CA THR A 144 -10.86 -13.32 12.66
C THR A 144 -10.14 -12.17 13.39
N THR A 145 -9.99 -12.29 14.71
CA THR A 145 -9.22 -11.34 15.52
C THR A 145 -7.73 -11.68 15.48
N ALA A 146 -6.87 -10.73 15.90
CA ALA A 146 -5.44 -11.02 16.05
C ALA A 146 -5.16 -12.22 16.99
N HIS A 147 -6.02 -12.46 17.98
CA HIS A 147 -5.89 -13.60 18.90
C HIS A 147 -6.22 -14.93 18.23
N ASP A 148 -7.21 -14.94 17.34
CA ASP A 148 -7.73 -16.16 16.70
C ASP A 148 -7.01 -16.50 15.39
N TYR A 149 -6.33 -15.52 14.79
CA TYR A 149 -5.66 -15.66 13.50
C TYR A 149 -4.65 -16.82 13.49
N GLY A 150 -3.93 -17.01 14.59
CA GLY A 150 -2.98 -18.10 14.80
C GLY A 150 -3.59 -19.51 14.69
N LYS A 151 -4.89 -19.65 14.97
CA LYS A 151 -5.59 -20.93 15.16
C LYS A 151 -6.55 -21.25 14.00
N SER A 152 -6.64 -20.39 13.00
CA SER A 152 -7.59 -20.55 11.89
C SER A 152 -7.21 -21.70 10.96
N ALA A 153 -8.15 -22.62 10.72
CA ALA A 153 -7.97 -23.69 9.75
C ALA A 153 -7.97 -23.16 8.30
N GLU A 154 -8.73 -22.10 8.03
CA GLU A 154 -8.74 -21.39 6.75
C GLU A 154 -7.38 -20.78 6.46
N ARG A 155 -6.72 -20.18 7.47
CA ARG A 155 -5.35 -19.69 7.35
C ARG A 155 -4.43 -20.81 6.84
N ALA A 156 -4.38 -21.94 7.56
CA ALA A 156 -3.50 -23.05 7.19
C ALA A 156 -3.77 -23.59 5.78
N ALA A 157 -5.03 -23.59 5.32
CA ALA A 157 -5.38 -23.98 3.96
C ALA A 157 -4.85 -22.98 2.90
N LEU A 158 -4.87 -21.69 3.21
CA LEU A 158 -4.40 -20.62 2.32
C LEU A 158 -2.87 -20.55 2.25
N GLU A 159 -2.16 -20.96 3.30
CA GLU A 159 -0.68 -21.03 3.34
C GLU A 159 -0.09 -22.06 2.33
N ALA A 160 -0.93 -22.91 1.73
CA ALA A 160 -0.50 -23.98 0.82
C ALA A 160 0.23 -23.50 -0.46
N ILE A 161 0.25 -22.20 -0.75
CA ILE A 161 0.98 -21.62 -1.89
C ILE A 161 2.24 -20.85 -1.49
N ASP A 162 2.46 -20.60 -0.20
CA ASP A 162 3.45 -19.62 0.27
C ASP A 162 4.88 -20.04 -0.09
N ASP A 163 5.28 -21.27 0.20
CA ASP A 163 6.63 -21.77 -0.14
C ASP A 163 6.90 -21.70 -1.64
N ARG A 164 5.88 -22.01 -2.46
CA ARG A 164 6.00 -21.94 -3.92
C ARG A 164 6.10 -20.51 -4.40
N PHE A 165 5.41 -19.57 -3.75
CA PHE A 165 5.54 -18.15 -4.05
C PHE A 165 6.96 -17.67 -3.80
N PHE A 166 7.54 -17.96 -2.63
CA PHE A 166 8.89 -17.52 -2.30
C PHE A 166 9.97 -18.19 -3.18
N ALA A 167 9.78 -19.45 -3.56
CA ALA A 167 10.66 -20.11 -4.52
C ALA A 167 10.58 -19.47 -5.92
N LEU A 168 9.39 -19.07 -6.37
CA LEU A 168 9.23 -18.37 -7.64
C LEU A 168 9.90 -17.00 -7.63
N ASP A 169 9.72 -16.20 -6.57
CA ASP A 169 10.21 -14.81 -6.52
C ASP A 169 11.75 -14.70 -6.56
N GLN A 170 12.46 -15.79 -6.23
CA GLN A 170 13.91 -15.91 -6.43
C GLN A 170 14.33 -15.89 -7.91
N THR A 171 13.43 -16.28 -8.83
CA THR A 171 13.71 -16.38 -10.27
C THR A 171 12.78 -15.52 -11.13
N GLU A 172 11.64 -15.10 -10.60
CA GLU A 172 10.64 -14.23 -11.22
C GLU A 172 10.35 -13.04 -10.31
N ASN A 173 11.39 -12.30 -9.96
CA ASN A 173 11.31 -11.26 -8.94
C ASN A 173 10.28 -10.17 -9.29
N LEU A 174 9.16 -10.16 -8.57
CA LEU A 174 8.02 -9.28 -8.87
C LEU A 174 8.40 -7.81 -8.80
N ARG A 175 9.22 -7.42 -7.81
CA ARG A 175 9.71 -6.04 -7.66
C ARG A 175 10.50 -5.57 -8.88
N SER A 176 11.37 -6.43 -9.41
CA SER A 176 12.20 -6.10 -10.57
C SER A 176 11.40 -6.03 -11.85
N LEU A 177 10.44 -6.95 -12.05
CA LEU A 177 9.53 -6.93 -13.20
C LEU A 177 8.65 -5.68 -13.18
N ASN A 178 8.06 -5.35 -12.02
CA ASN A 178 7.20 -4.18 -11.86
C ASN A 178 7.94 -2.86 -12.15
N ARG A 179 9.15 -2.71 -11.60
CA ARG A 179 10.05 -1.58 -11.87
C ARG A 179 10.40 -1.45 -13.36
N ALA A 180 10.74 -2.56 -14.01
CA ALA A 180 11.07 -2.55 -15.44
C ALA A 180 9.84 -2.13 -16.29
N TRP A 181 8.67 -2.64 -15.94
CA TRP A 181 7.42 -2.31 -16.59
C TRP A 181 7.08 -0.82 -16.46
N LEU A 182 7.12 -0.26 -15.25
CA LEU A 182 6.89 1.18 -15.00
C LEU A 182 7.82 2.07 -15.82
N ARG A 183 9.12 1.78 -15.84
CA ARG A 183 10.14 2.55 -16.61
C ARG A 183 9.86 2.53 -18.11
N ALA A 184 9.38 1.40 -18.61
CA ALA A 184 9.05 1.22 -20.02
C ALA A 184 7.68 1.81 -20.40
N HIS A 185 6.80 2.05 -19.43
CA HIS A 185 5.39 2.31 -19.67
C HIS A 185 5.14 3.61 -20.46
N PRO A 186 4.30 3.60 -21.50
CA PRO A 186 4.04 4.78 -22.34
C PRO A 186 3.28 5.89 -21.61
N ALA A 187 2.56 5.56 -20.53
CA ALA A 187 1.85 6.53 -19.69
C ALA A 187 2.70 7.16 -18.58
N LEU A 188 3.99 6.83 -18.49
CA LEU A 188 4.88 7.37 -17.46
C LEU A 188 5.03 8.90 -17.63
N ALA A 189 4.78 9.63 -16.54
CA ALA A 189 4.82 11.07 -16.48
C ALA A 189 5.68 11.54 -15.29
N PRO A 190 7.01 11.60 -15.44
CA PRO A 190 7.90 12.10 -14.40
C PRO A 190 7.61 13.57 -14.07
N ALA A 191 7.67 13.92 -12.79
CA ALA A 191 7.49 15.28 -12.31
C ALA A 191 8.31 15.56 -11.05
N SER A 192 8.58 16.83 -10.78
CA SER A 192 9.16 17.23 -9.50
C SER A 192 8.14 17.08 -8.36
N ALA A 193 8.64 16.90 -7.13
CA ALA A 193 7.83 16.83 -5.93
C ALA A 193 6.82 18.00 -5.80
N GLU A 194 7.22 19.23 -6.15
CA GLU A 194 6.31 20.39 -6.08
C GLU A 194 5.14 20.27 -7.06
N ARG A 195 5.42 19.78 -8.28
CA ARG A 195 4.40 19.60 -9.31
C ARG A 195 3.45 18.45 -8.96
N MET A 196 3.98 17.36 -8.40
CA MET A 196 3.17 16.25 -7.89
C MET A 196 2.23 16.72 -6.77
N ALA A 197 2.77 17.43 -5.77
CA ALA A 197 1.99 17.97 -4.66
C ALA A 197 0.91 18.97 -5.15
N ALA A 198 1.24 19.81 -6.14
CA ALA A 198 0.25 20.70 -6.76
C ALA A 198 -0.86 19.94 -7.48
N GLU A 199 -0.53 18.86 -8.18
CA GLU A 199 -1.51 18.03 -8.88
C GLU A 199 -2.43 17.27 -7.92
N VAL A 200 -1.88 16.70 -6.85
CA VAL A 200 -2.67 16.05 -5.77
C VAL A 200 -3.67 17.04 -5.18
N ARG A 201 -3.22 18.25 -4.81
CA ARG A 201 -4.10 19.31 -4.29
C ARG A 201 -5.18 19.67 -5.30
N ARG A 202 -4.81 19.92 -6.55
CA ARG A 202 -5.74 20.28 -7.63
C ARG A 202 -6.83 19.22 -7.82
N ARG A 203 -6.46 17.92 -7.86
CA ARG A 203 -7.45 16.83 -7.98
C ARG A 203 -8.37 16.77 -6.77
N GLY A 204 -7.82 16.91 -5.56
CA GLY A 204 -8.61 16.97 -4.33
C GLY A 204 -9.59 18.15 -4.33
N GLU A 205 -9.15 19.35 -4.64
CA GLU A 205 -9.99 20.57 -4.67
C GLU A 205 -11.12 20.49 -5.71
N GLN A 206 -10.92 19.73 -6.78
CA GLN A 206 -11.92 19.53 -7.84
C GLN A 206 -12.93 18.41 -7.56
N LEU A 207 -12.76 17.64 -6.47
CA LEU A 207 -13.72 16.60 -6.11
C LEU A 207 -15.05 17.23 -5.64
N PRO A 208 -16.15 17.08 -6.39
CA PRO A 208 -17.42 17.75 -6.09
C PRO A 208 -18.05 17.27 -4.77
N ASP A 209 -17.80 16.03 -4.37
CA ASP A 209 -18.34 15.41 -3.16
C ASP A 209 -17.30 15.24 -2.04
N ARG A 210 -16.16 15.97 -2.09
CA ARG A 210 -15.06 15.81 -1.13
C ARG A 210 -15.50 15.94 0.32
N ALA A 211 -16.31 16.95 0.64
CA ALA A 211 -16.81 17.17 2.00
C ALA A 211 -17.65 15.97 2.49
N ALA A 212 -18.49 15.41 1.62
CA ALA A 212 -19.29 14.23 1.95
C ALA A 212 -18.42 12.99 2.16
N ARG A 213 -17.36 12.81 1.35
CA ARG A 213 -16.40 11.71 1.53
C ARG A 213 -15.63 11.79 2.84
N ILE A 214 -15.18 13.00 3.21
CA ILE A 214 -14.53 13.25 4.50
C ILE A 214 -15.47 12.87 5.65
N ALA A 215 -16.70 13.39 5.64
CA ALA A 215 -17.68 13.10 6.68
C ALA A 215 -18.00 11.60 6.78
N ALA A 216 -18.13 10.92 5.63
CA ALA A 216 -18.35 9.47 5.60
C ALA A 216 -17.16 8.68 6.18
N ALA A 217 -15.92 9.08 5.84
CA ALA A 217 -14.72 8.44 6.37
C ALA A 217 -14.56 8.69 7.88
N GLU A 218 -14.88 9.89 8.38
CA GLU A 218 -14.91 10.20 9.81
C GLU A 218 -15.97 9.37 10.55
N ALA A 219 -17.16 9.22 9.96
CA ALA A 219 -18.22 8.39 10.51
C ALA A 219 -17.85 6.90 10.52
N ALA A 220 -17.18 6.40 9.48
CA ALA A 220 -16.76 5.02 9.35
C ALA A 220 -15.46 4.69 10.12
N ALA A 221 -14.74 5.70 10.61
CA ALA A 221 -13.48 5.50 11.32
C ALA A 221 -13.63 4.51 12.49
N PRO A 222 -12.67 3.59 12.68
CA PRO A 222 -12.67 2.67 13.81
C PRO A 222 -12.75 3.41 15.14
N ARG A 223 -13.34 2.75 16.15
CA ARG A 223 -13.49 3.32 17.50
C ARG A 223 -12.19 3.91 18.05
N TYR A 224 -11.08 3.18 17.97
CA TYR A 224 -9.79 3.65 18.48
C TYR A 224 -9.32 4.94 17.80
N ILE A 225 -9.56 5.12 16.50
CA ILE A 225 -9.23 6.38 15.78
C ILE A 225 -10.07 7.53 16.32
N LYS A 226 -11.37 7.32 16.52
CA LYS A 226 -12.27 8.35 17.07
C LYS A 226 -11.83 8.77 18.47
N LEU A 227 -11.49 7.81 19.32
CA LEU A 227 -11.01 8.06 20.68
C LEU A 227 -9.65 8.78 20.70
N ILE A 228 -8.70 8.38 19.86
CA ILE A 228 -7.40 9.06 19.73
C ILE A 228 -7.61 10.52 19.31
N ARG A 229 -8.45 10.79 18.31
CA ARG A 229 -8.74 12.16 17.84
C ARG A 229 -9.35 13.01 18.96
N ALA A 230 -10.29 12.46 19.73
CA ALA A 230 -10.90 13.15 20.85
C ALA A 230 -9.89 13.44 21.97
N LEU A 231 -9.02 12.49 22.32
CA LEU A 231 -7.95 12.69 23.31
C LEU A 231 -6.93 13.74 22.88
N VAL A 232 -6.51 13.71 21.61
CA VAL A 232 -5.59 14.70 21.03
C VAL A 232 -6.20 16.10 21.06
N ALA A 233 -7.48 16.23 20.73
CA ALA A 233 -8.21 17.50 20.82
C ALA A 233 -8.32 17.99 22.27
N GLU A 234 -8.66 17.11 23.21
CA GLU A 234 -8.70 17.41 24.66
C GLU A 234 -7.33 17.88 25.18
N ALA A 235 -6.25 17.27 24.68
CA ALA A 235 -4.89 17.65 25.03
C ALA A 235 -4.38 18.93 24.32
N GLY A 236 -5.18 19.53 23.42
CA GLY A 236 -4.78 20.70 22.64
C GLY A 236 -3.64 20.45 21.64
N GLN A 237 -3.49 19.21 21.17
CA GLN A 237 -2.41 18.78 20.27
C GLN A 237 -2.92 18.58 18.83
N ARG A 238 -1.99 18.40 17.88
CA ARG A 238 -2.32 17.98 16.50
C ARG A 238 -1.84 16.57 16.26
N LEU A 239 -2.73 15.69 15.80
CA LEU A 239 -2.39 14.31 15.43
C LEU A 239 -1.59 14.33 14.12
N ASP A 240 -0.43 13.67 14.11
CA ASP A 240 0.31 13.35 12.88
C ASP A 240 -0.17 12.01 12.31
N ARG A 241 0.08 10.91 13.02
CA ARG A 241 -0.31 9.56 12.57
C ARG A 241 -0.51 8.59 13.73
N VAL A 242 -1.34 7.57 13.51
CA VAL A 242 -1.39 6.38 14.36
C VAL A 242 -0.37 5.37 13.82
N THR A 243 0.44 4.78 14.70
CA THR A 243 1.61 3.99 14.29
C THR A 243 1.41 2.49 14.47
N ALA A 244 0.93 2.05 15.63
CA ALA A 244 0.77 0.62 15.92
C ALA A 244 -0.29 0.36 16.99
N GLY A 245 -0.91 -0.82 16.91
CA GLY A 245 -1.65 -1.42 18.02
C GLY A 245 -0.81 -2.53 18.65
N ASP A 246 -0.55 -2.43 19.95
CA ASP A 246 0.17 -3.44 20.73
C ASP A 246 -0.84 -4.24 21.57
N PRO A 247 -1.17 -5.48 21.17
CA PRO A 247 -2.15 -6.30 21.88
C PRO A 247 -1.59 -6.99 23.12
N THR A 248 -0.29 -6.83 23.41
CA THR A 248 0.39 -7.53 24.51
C THR A 248 0.34 -6.76 25.82
N ARG A 249 -0.30 -5.57 25.83
CA ARG A 249 -0.36 -4.71 27.01
C ARG A 249 -1.38 -5.21 28.01
N GLU A 250 -1.06 -5.01 29.28
CA GLU A 250 -2.00 -5.15 30.39
C GLU A 250 -2.27 -3.78 30.99
N PHE A 251 -3.53 -3.51 31.29
CA PHE A 251 -3.97 -2.32 32.00
C PHE A 251 -4.98 -2.71 33.08
N ALA A 252 -4.76 -2.24 34.31
CA ALA A 252 -5.58 -2.59 35.47
C ALA A 252 -5.80 -4.12 35.67
N GLY A 253 -4.79 -4.93 35.32
CA GLY A 253 -4.84 -6.40 35.45
C GLY A 253 -5.61 -7.12 34.35
N ALA A 254 -6.00 -6.43 33.27
CA ALA A 254 -6.65 -7.04 32.11
C ALA A 254 -5.85 -6.80 30.82
N PRO A 255 -5.76 -7.80 29.91
CA PRO A 255 -5.18 -7.60 28.59
C PRO A 255 -5.93 -6.50 27.83
N THR A 256 -5.20 -5.53 27.28
CA THR A 256 -5.76 -4.40 26.52
C THR A 256 -4.83 -4.03 25.37
N ILE A 257 -5.40 -3.59 24.24
CA ILE A 257 -4.60 -3.10 23.13
C ILE A 257 -4.19 -1.65 23.42
N ALA A 258 -2.88 -1.38 23.42
CA ALA A 258 -2.36 -0.02 23.44
C ALA A 258 -2.17 0.49 22.01
N TRP A 259 -2.83 1.58 21.66
CA TRP A 259 -2.70 2.21 20.35
C TRP A 259 -1.72 3.37 20.42
N TYR A 260 -0.58 3.25 19.74
CA TYR A 260 0.46 4.27 19.68
C TYR A 260 0.20 5.27 18.56
N PHE A 261 0.49 6.54 18.80
CA PHE A 261 0.33 7.61 17.84
C PHE A 261 1.32 8.75 18.08
N LEU A 262 1.64 9.48 17.01
CA LEU A 262 2.48 10.67 17.02
C LEU A 262 1.61 11.92 16.94
N THR A 263 1.98 12.92 17.72
CA THR A 263 1.44 14.28 17.63
C THR A 263 2.58 15.27 17.36
N ASP A 264 2.24 16.54 17.20
CA ASP A 264 3.22 17.63 17.17
C ASP A 264 4.00 17.79 18.48
N GLN A 265 3.67 17.03 19.53
CA GLN A 265 4.35 17.00 20.83
C GLN A 265 5.07 15.67 21.13
N GLY A 266 5.19 14.79 20.12
CA GLY A 266 5.93 13.53 20.22
C GLY A 266 5.05 12.29 20.25
N LEU A 267 5.59 11.21 20.82
CA LEU A 267 4.94 9.90 20.88
C LEU A 267 4.02 9.78 22.09
N PHE A 268 2.84 9.19 21.88
CA PHE A 268 1.86 8.87 22.91
C PHE A 268 1.24 7.50 22.63
N HIS A 269 0.48 7.01 23.61
CA HIS A 269 -0.44 5.90 23.37
C HIS A 269 -1.75 6.06 24.12
N MET A 270 -2.77 5.39 23.61
CA MET A 270 -4.09 5.30 24.22
C MET A 270 -4.37 3.87 24.68
N VAL A 271 -4.99 3.76 25.86
CA VAL A 271 -5.69 2.55 26.32
C VAL A 271 -7.19 2.86 26.37
N ASP A 272 -8.03 1.96 25.81
CA ASP A 272 -9.50 2.00 25.90
C ASP A 272 -9.96 0.88 26.85
N ALA A 273 -10.31 1.22 28.08
CA ALA A 273 -10.66 0.27 29.13
C ALA A 273 -11.61 0.88 30.16
N GLY A 274 -12.56 0.08 30.64
CA GLY A 274 -13.47 0.48 31.73
C GLY A 274 -14.39 1.66 31.39
N GLY A 275 -14.78 1.82 30.12
CA GLY A 275 -15.61 2.93 29.65
C GLY A 275 -14.86 4.26 29.54
N LYS A 276 -13.52 4.23 29.57
CA LYS A 276 -12.64 5.38 29.45
C LYS A 276 -11.59 5.15 28.37
N ALA A 277 -11.23 6.21 27.67
CA ALA A 277 -10.02 6.25 26.87
C ALA A 277 -8.99 7.14 27.57
N ILE A 278 -7.78 6.64 27.76
CA ILE A 278 -6.73 7.31 28.54
C ILE A 278 -5.50 7.48 27.67
N MET A 279 -4.98 8.70 27.59
CA MET A 279 -3.76 9.05 26.86
C MET A 279 -2.55 9.07 27.79
N PHE A 280 -1.46 8.45 27.36
CA PHE A 280 -0.19 8.37 28.08
C PHE A 280 0.96 8.90 27.23
N ARG A 281 1.96 9.50 27.89
CA ARG A 281 3.17 10.00 27.21
C ARG A 281 4.14 8.87 26.86
N GLY A 282 4.61 8.86 25.62
CA GLY A 282 5.58 7.91 25.11
C GLY A 282 5.12 6.46 25.29
N ARG A 283 5.93 5.67 25.99
CA ARG A 283 5.65 4.27 26.35
C ARG A 283 5.33 4.08 27.84
N SER A 284 5.17 5.18 28.59
CA SER A 284 4.97 5.18 30.03
C SER A 284 3.61 4.62 30.42
N THR A 285 3.55 3.74 31.41
CA THR A 285 2.29 3.16 31.91
C THR A 285 1.63 4.00 33.00
N THR A 286 2.26 5.08 33.43
CA THR A 286 1.82 5.90 34.57
C THR A 286 1.70 7.38 34.25
N ASP A 287 2.39 7.88 33.23
CA ASP A 287 2.39 9.29 32.84
C ASP A 287 1.14 9.60 31.99
N ARG A 288 0.02 9.86 32.68
CA ARG A 288 -1.27 10.21 32.08
C ARG A 288 -1.29 11.67 31.63
N VAL A 289 -1.76 11.90 30.41
CA VAL A 289 -1.90 13.23 29.80
C VAL A 289 -3.32 13.75 29.98
N CYS A 290 -4.31 12.98 29.53
CA CYS A 290 -5.73 13.27 29.67
C CYS A 290 -6.53 11.96 29.57
N GLU A 291 -7.82 12.04 29.91
CA GLU A 291 -8.78 10.94 29.74
C GLU A 291 -10.13 11.49 29.30
N ILE A 292 -10.89 10.69 28.55
CA ILE A 292 -12.25 11.01 28.10
C ILE A 292 -13.18 9.84 28.40
N ASP A 293 -14.48 10.14 28.48
CA ASP A 293 -15.51 9.11 28.47
C ASP A 293 -15.54 8.38 27.12
N ALA A 294 -15.61 7.06 27.19
CA ALA A 294 -15.63 6.17 26.03
C ALA A 294 -16.76 5.11 26.21
N PRO A 295 -18.03 5.52 26.16
CA PRO A 295 -19.18 4.61 26.30
C PRO A 295 -19.29 3.63 25.13
#